data_AF-A0A2W1NG65-F1
#
_entry.id   AF-A0A2W1NG65-F1
#
_cell.length_a   1.000
_cell.length_b   1.000
_cell.length_c   1.000
_cell.angle_alpha   90.00
_cell.angle_beta   90.00
_cell.angle_gamma   90.00
#
_symmetry.space_group_name_H-M   'P 1'
#
loop_
_entity.id
_entity.type
_entity.pdbx_description
1 polymer ?
#
loop_
_entity_poly.entity_id
_entity_poly.type
_entity_poly.pdbx_seq_one_letter_code
_entity_poly.pdbx_strand_id
1 'polypeptide(L)'
;MKLFMFFLLLFMSATSSAQVTGRVRYLIDQSNGYFEVLLNDKLITRTYRDTLDVGVYKAKIWSPGYKMVDTSFIIKENIETIVFIKMKLSKEFYSRSRSNVLRNKKRTTFFRLPMAVSLGGFVSTAYFSAKAIKVNKDVDLFIQDYNKKSNQGAVLNFKEELLLMQNSYNLNRKRLYTGLIVGGIGAGISMVGLRYLNKKYPFKALFEEDSPFANKLSICYNINSINISFNL
;
A
#
# COMPACT_ATOMS: atom_id res chain seq x y z
N MET A 1 -75.48 -6.14 24.59
CA MET A 1 -74.40 -7.01 25.14
C MET A 1 -73.83 -8.00 24.12
N LYS A 2 -74.63 -8.71 23.32
CA LYS A 2 -74.13 -9.73 22.36
C LYS A 2 -73.24 -9.17 21.23
N LEU A 3 -73.50 -7.95 20.75
CA LEU A 3 -72.69 -7.32 19.69
C LEU A 3 -71.27 -6.93 20.16
N PHE A 4 -71.13 -6.51 21.41
CA PHE A 4 -69.85 -6.13 22.01
C PHE A 4 -68.94 -7.35 22.21
N MET A 5 -69.52 -8.49 22.59
CA MET A 5 -68.77 -9.75 22.76
C MET A 5 -68.28 -10.32 21.43
N PHE A 6 -69.03 -10.11 20.34
CA PHE A 6 -68.61 -10.50 18.99
C PHE A 6 -67.45 -9.63 18.47
N PHE A 7 -67.47 -8.33 18.79
CA PHE A 7 -66.39 -7.40 18.43
C PHE A 7 -65.08 -7.71 19.19
N LEU A 8 -65.18 -8.15 20.46
CA LEU A 8 -64.01 -8.52 21.27
C LEU A 8 -63.34 -9.83 20.80
N LEU A 9 -64.12 -10.75 20.22
CA LEU A 9 -63.63 -12.02 19.66
C LEU A 9 -62.87 -11.83 18.34
N LEU A 10 -63.21 -10.79 17.55
CA LEU A 10 -62.50 -10.45 16.31
C LEU A 10 -61.09 -9.89 16.55
N PHE A 11 -60.80 -9.36 17.74
CA PHE A 11 -59.48 -8.85 18.10
C PHE A 11 -58.53 -9.91 18.67
N MET A 12 -59.02 -11.09 19.07
CA MET A 12 -58.18 -12.16 19.65
C MET A 12 -57.55 -13.08 18.61
N SER A 13 -57.97 -13.03 17.35
CA SER A 13 -57.40 -13.82 16.25
C SER A 13 -56.11 -13.24 15.67
N ALA A 14 -55.64 -12.10 16.17
CA ALA A 14 -54.31 -11.57 15.86
C ALA A 14 -53.25 -12.35 16.66
N THR A 15 -53.22 -13.67 16.52
CA THR A 15 -52.08 -14.47 16.95
C THR A 15 -50.91 -14.08 16.06
N SER A 16 -50.05 -13.21 16.59
CA SER A 16 -48.70 -13.01 16.07
C SER A 16 -48.03 -14.39 16.03
N SER A 17 -47.91 -14.97 14.84
CA SER A 17 -47.01 -16.09 14.61
C SER A 17 -45.60 -15.56 14.84
N ALA A 18 -45.11 -15.67 16.07
CA ALA A 18 -43.72 -15.42 16.38
C ALA A 18 -42.92 -16.37 15.47
N GLN A 19 -42.27 -15.80 14.44
CA GLN A 19 -41.40 -16.58 13.58
C GLN A 19 -40.30 -17.17 14.46
N VAL A 20 -40.24 -18.50 14.46
CA VAL A 20 -39.25 -19.24 15.23
C VAL A 20 -37.89 -18.97 14.57
N THR A 21 -37.08 -18.16 15.23
CA THR A 21 -35.77 -17.71 14.73
C THR A 21 -34.64 -18.35 15.52
N GLY A 22 -33.50 -18.51 14.84
CA GLY A 22 -32.22 -18.84 15.45
C GLY A 22 -31.17 -17.81 15.08
N ARG A 23 -30.03 -17.84 15.79
CA ARG A 23 -28.91 -16.92 15.53
C ARG A 23 -27.78 -17.67 14.85
N VAL A 24 -27.20 -17.09 13.80
CA VAL A 24 -25.98 -17.61 13.17
C VAL A 24 -24.83 -16.64 13.41
N ARG A 25 -23.65 -17.17 13.69
CA ARG A 25 -22.41 -16.40 13.82
C ARG A 25 -21.35 -16.94 12.87
N TYR A 26 -20.86 -16.10 11.97
CA TYR A 26 -19.84 -16.45 11.00
C TYR A 26 -18.44 -16.14 11.54
N LEU A 27 -17.57 -17.14 11.57
CA LEU A 27 -16.15 -16.99 11.88
C LEU A 27 -15.35 -17.35 10.61
N ILE A 28 -15.04 -16.34 9.81
CA ILE A 28 -14.37 -16.52 8.52
C ILE A 28 -12.89 -16.15 8.69
N ASP A 29 -12.01 -17.14 8.50
CA ASP A 29 -10.56 -16.97 8.57
C ASP A 29 -10.04 -16.41 7.23
N GLN A 30 -9.82 -15.10 7.20
CA GLN A 30 -9.31 -14.34 6.05
C GLN A 30 -8.54 -13.09 6.52
N SER A 31 -7.60 -12.60 5.71
CA SER A 31 -6.70 -11.51 6.09
C SER A 31 -7.14 -10.12 5.61
N ASN A 32 -8.05 -10.05 4.64
CA ASN A 32 -8.47 -8.79 4.00
C ASN A 32 -9.63 -8.08 4.73
N GLY A 33 -10.26 -8.72 5.70
CA GLY A 33 -11.37 -8.15 6.49
C GLY A 33 -12.68 -7.95 5.73
N TYR A 34 -12.78 -8.35 4.47
CA TYR A 34 -13.99 -8.20 3.64
C TYR A 34 -14.48 -9.55 3.12
N PHE A 35 -15.75 -9.87 3.31
CA PHE A 35 -16.38 -11.08 2.77
C PHE A 35 -17.84 -10.81 2.44
N GLU A 36 -18.37 -11.64 1.56
CA GLU A 36 -19.77 -11.66 1.19
C GLU A 36 -20.32 -13.08 1.40
N VAL A 37 -21.52 -13.17 1.97
CA VAL A 37 -22.22 -14.43 2.18
C VAL A 37 -23.51 -14.40 1.39
N LEU A 38 -23.66 -15.35 0.48
CA LEU A 38 -24.90 -15.58 -0.23
C LEU A 38 -25.66 -16.74 0.43
N LEU A 39 -26.78 -16.47 1.08
CA LEU A 39 -27.65 -17.48 1.70
C LEU A 39 -28.88 -17.72 0.84
N ASN A 40 -29.07 -18.94 0.31
CA ASN A 40 -30.28 -19.30 -0.48
C ASN A 40 -30.65 -18.20 -1.52
N ASP A 41 -29.65 -17.72 -2.27
CA ASP A 41 -29.72 -16.64 -3.27
C ASP A 41 -29.96 -15.21 -2.77
N LYS A 42 -29.98 -14.98 -1.45
CA LYS A 42 -29.99 -13.65 -0.84
C LYS A 42 -28.59 -13.23 -0.41
N LEU A 43 -28.14 -12.05 -0.85
CA LEU A 43 -26.84 -11.53 -0.48
C LEU A 43 -26.94 -10.85 0.89
N ILE A 44 -26.20 -11.38 1.86
CA ILE A 44 -26.03 -10.81 3.19
C ILE A 44 -24.61 -10.28 3.30
N THR A 45 -24.50 -8.96 3.33
CA THR A 45 -23.23 -8.25 3.31
C THR A 45 -22.81 -7.91 4.74
N ARG A 46 -21.58 -8.27 5.11
CA ARG A 46 -20.83 -7.70 6.26
C ARG A 46 -21.42 -7.91 7.67
N THR A 47 -22.35 -8.83 7.87
CA THR A 47 -22.83 -9.17 9.22
C THR A 47 -22.15 -10.45 9.72
N TYR A 48 -21.39 -10.31 10.82
CA TYR A 48 -20.83 -11.47 11.55
C TYR A 48 -21.90 -12.27 12.29
N ARG A 49 -23.09 -11.69 12.47
CA ARG A 49 -24.25 -12.30 13.12
C ARG A 49 -25.51 -11.96 12.37
N ASP A 50 -26.37 -12.95 12.19
CA ASP A 50 -27.69 -12.74 11.60
C ASP A 50 -28.75 -13.58 12.35
N THR A 51 -30.00 -13.11 12.29
CA THR A 51 -31.18 -13.84 12.80
C THR A 51 -31.94 -14.39 11.62
N LEU A 52 -32.04 -15.70 11.54
CA LEU A 52 -32.64 -16.41 10.42
C LEU A 52 -33.69 -17.39 10.94
N ASP A 53 -34.66 -17.71 10.11
CA ASP A 53 -35.68 -18.72 10.43
C ASP A 53 -35.03 -20.09 10.67
N VAL A 54 -35.71 -20.95 11.43
CA VAL A 54 -35.27 -22.33 11.63
C VAL A 54 -35.33 -23.10 10.31
N GLY A 55 -34.23 -23.76 9.95
CA GLY A 55 -34.15 -24.48 8.68
C GLY A 55 -32.73 -24.82 8.24
N VAL A 56 -32.64 -25.38 7.03
CA VAL A 56 -31.37 -25.72 6.38
C VAL A 56 -31.01 -24.62 5.38
N TYR A 57 -29.80 -24.11 5.50
CA TYR A 57 -29.30 -23.03 4.64
C TYR A 57 -28.08 -23.50 3.84
N LYS A 58 -28.05 -23.09 2.57
CA LYS A 58 -26.87 -23.21 1.71
C LYS A 58 -26.24 -21.83 1.59
N ALA A 59 -24.97 -21.74 1.96
CA ALA A 59 -24.19 -20.52 1.97
C ALA A 59 -23.05 -20.61 0.97
N LYS A 60 -22.92 -19.61 0.11
CA LYS A 60 -21.71 -19.40 -0.71
C LYS A 60 -20.97 -18.20 -0.15
N ILE A 61 -19.71 -18.42 0.22
CA ILE A 61 -18.87 -17.36 0.78
C ILE A 61 -17.82 -16.98 -0.24
N TRP A 62 -17.76 -15.68 -0.51
CA TRP A 62 -16.76 -15.11 -1.39
C TRP A 62 -15.99 -14.00 -0.69
N SER A 63 -14.73 -13.87 -1.06
CA SER A 63 -13.83 -12.85 -0.57
C SER A 63 -12.77 -12.59 -1.65
N PRO A 64 -12.40 -11.33 -1.94
CA PRO A 64 -11.42 -11.00 -2.96
C PRO A 64 -10.12 -11.75 -2.76
N GLY A 65 -9.65 -12.45 -3.79
CA GLY A 65 -8.40 -13.22 -3.72
C GLY A 65 -8.50 -14.60 -3.07
N TYR A 66 -9.68 -15.01 -2.61
CA TYR A 66 -9.94 -16.33 -2.07
C TYR A 66 -10.81 -17.15 -3.00
N LYS A 67 -10.71 -18.47 -2.89
CA LYS A 67 -11.65 -19.39 -3.56
C LYS A 67 -13.00 -19.32 -2.86
N MET A 68 -14.06 -19.29 -3.65
CA MET A 68 -15.43 -19.40 -3.15
C MET A 68 -15.59 -20.72 -2.38
N VAL A 69 -16.28 -20.65 -1.24
CA VAL A 69 -16.55 -21.82 -0.39
C VAL A 69 -18.05 -22.00 -0.28
N ASP A 70 -18.53 -23.16 -0.69
CA ASP A 70 -19.91 -23.58 -0.51
C ASP A 70 -20.02 -24.37 0.80
N THR A 71 -20.94 -23.98 1.67
CA THR A 71 -21.20 -24.63 2.95
C THR A 71 -22.69 -24.76 3.21
N SER A 72 -23.07 -25.69 4.07
CA SER A 72 -24.45 -25.85 4.51
C SER A 72 -24.49 -26.00 6.02
N PHE A 73 -25.46 -25.35 6.65
CA PHE A 73 -25.65 -25.43 8.09
C PHE A 73 -27.13 -25.45 8.43
N ILE A 74 -27.44 -25.90 9.64
CA ILE A 74 -28.79 -26.02 10.16
C ILE A 74 -28.94 -25.02 11.30
N ILE A 75 -30.01 -24.24 11.24
CA ILE A 75 -30.39 -23.29 12.28
C ILE A 75 -31.46 -23.96 13.12
N LYS A 76 -31.24 -23.96 14.44
CA LYS A 76 -32.18 -24.49 15.43
C LYS A 76 -32.78 -23.33 16.22
N GLU A 77 -34.00 -23.53 16.69
CA GLU A 77 -34.73 -22.55 17.50
C GLU A 77 -33.93 -22.15 18.74
N ASN A 78 -33.81 -20.83 19.00
CA ASN A 78 -33.16 -20.27 20.19
C ASN A 78 -31.70 -20.71 20.46
N ILE A 79 -31.03 -21.31 19.47
CA ILE A 79 -29.63 -21.74 19.56
C ILE A 79 -28.76 -20.86 18.65
N GLU A 80 -27.57 -20.49 19.15
CA GLU A 80 -26.55 -19.83 18.34
C GLU A 80 -25.73 -20.87 17.58
N THR A 81 -25.87 -20.92 16.26
CA THR A 81 -25.06 -21.77 15.38
C THR A 81 -23.80 -21.01 14.98
N ILE A 82 -22.63 -21.51 15.41
CA ILE A 82 -21.33 -20.95 15.02
C ILE A 82 -20.83 -21.69 13.77
N VAL A 83 -20.58 -20.95 12.69
CA VAL A 83 -20.07 -21.50 11.43
C VAL A 83 -18.65 -21.01 11.22
N PHE A 84 -17.67 -21.90 11.36
CA PHE A 84 -16.26 -21.61 11.12
C PHE A 84 -15.86 -22.00 9.70
N ILE A 85 -15.32 -21.05 8.94
CA ILE A 85 -14.98 -21.25 7.53
C ILE A 85 -13.56 -20.76 7.28
N LYS A 86 -12.69 -21.70 6.93
CA LYS A 86 -11.31 -21.43 6.54
C LYS A 86 -11.20 -21.22 5.04
N MET A 87 -10.96 -19.99 4.61
CA MET A 87 -10.84 -19.68 3.20
C MET A 87 -9.43 -20.00 2.68
N LYS A 88 -9.36 -20.54 1.44
CA LYS A 88 -8.09 -20.81 0.76
C LYS A 88 -7.84 -19.76 -0.31
N LEU A 89 -6.63 -19.21 -0.36
CA LEU A 89 -6.23 -18.24 -1.38
C LEU A 89 -6.36 -18.85 -2.79
N SER A 90 -6.75 -18.03 -3.76
CA SER A 90 -6.76 -18.44 -5.16
C SER A 90 -5.32 -18.56 -5.70
N LYS A 91 -5.10 -19.45 -6.68
CA LYS A 91 -3.78 -19.62 -7.31
C LYS A 91 -3.35 -18.32 -8.02
N GLU A 92 -4.31 -17.60 -8.59
CA GLU A 92 -4.14 -16.31 -9.23
C GLU A 92 -3.69 -15.24 -8.23
N PHE A 93 -4.35 -15.14 -7.07
CA PHE A 93 -3.94 -14.23 -6.00
C PHE A 93 -2.50 -14.50 -5.54
N TYR A 94 -2.16 -15.77 -5.33
CA TYR A 94 -0.83 -16.16 -4.89
C TYR A 94 0.25 -15.80 -5.93
N SER A 95 0.02 -16.15 -7.20
CA SER A 95 0.96 -15.84 -8.29
C SER A 95 1.13 -14.33 -8.50
N ARG A 96 0.05 -13.54 -8.40
CA ARG A 96 0.07 -12.09 -8.50
C ARG A 96 0.83 -11.46 -7.34
N SER A 97 0.51 -11.84 -6.11
CA SER A 97 1.20 -11.36 -4.90
C SER A 97 2.70 -11.66 -4.97
N ARG A 98 3.07 -12.87 -5.40
CA ARG A 98 4.48 -13.25 -5.62
C ARG A 98 5.13 -12.38 -6.69
N SER A 99 4.46 -12.11 -7.81
CA SER A 99 5.00 -11.24 -8.87
C SER A 99 5.18 -9.80 -8.41
N ASN A 100 4.28 -9.28 -7.57
CA ASN A 100 4.36 -7.93 -6.99
C ASN A 100 5.55 -7.82 -6.02
N VAL A 101 5.76 -8.83 -5.17
CA VAL A 101 6.92 -8.91 -4.28
C VAL A 101 8.23 -8.97 -5.08
N LEU A 102 8.29 -9.82 -6.11
CA LEU A 102 9.45 -9.92 -6.99
C LEU A 102 9.74 -8.61 -7.73
N ARG A 103 8.69 -7.93 -8.21
CA ARG A 103 8.82 -6.61 -8.84
C ARG A 103 9.36 -5.58 -7.86
N ASN A 104 8.82 -5.51 -6.65
CA ASN A 104 9.30 -4.59 -5.63
C ASN A 104 10.76 -4.88 -5.25
N LYS A 105 11.12 -6.16 -5.09
CA LYS A 105 12.52 -6.56 -4.88
C LYS A 105 13.40 -6.06 -6.02
N LYS A 106 13.08 -6.38 -7.28
CA LYS A 106 13.83 -5.90 -8.45
C LYS A 106 13.90 -4.37 -8.49
N ARG A 107 12.78 -3.66 -8.30
CA ARG A 107 12.74 -2.20 -8.28
C ARG A 107 13.67 -1.62 -7.23
N THR A 108 13.60 -2.13 -6.00
CA THR A 108 14.48 -1.66 -4.93
C THR A 108 15.95 -1.97 -5.21
N THR A 109 16.29 -3.15 -5.73
CA THR A 109 17.68 -3.50 -6.06
C THR A 109 18.23 -2.63 -7.19
N PHE A 110 17.49 -2.47 -8.29
CA PHE A 110 17.92 -1.66 -9.44
C PHE A 110 17.98 -0.17 -9.13
N PHE A 111 17.20 0.32 -8.15
CA PHE A 111 17.16 1.74 -7.81
C PHE A 111 18.14 2.13 -6.70
N ARG A 112 18.33 1.27 -5.68
CA ARG A 112 19.15 1.62 -4.49
C ARG A 112 20.61 1.87 -4.83
N LEU A 113 21.22 1.00 -5.64
CA LEU A 113 22.65 1.09 -5.97
C LEU A 113 22.98 2.36 -6.76
N PRO A 114 22.34 2.63 -7.92
CA PRO A 114 22.64 3.82 -8.69
C PRO A 114 22.23 5.11 -7.97
N MET A 115 21.16 5.09 -7.15
CA MET A 115 20.78 6.23 -6.33
C MET A 115 21.81 6.52 -5.23
N ALA A 116 22.36 5.49 -4.56
CA ALA A 116 23.42 5.66 -3.57
C ALA A 116 24.70 6.25 -4.20
N VAL A 117 25.09 5.76 -5.39
CA VAL A 117 26.22 6.32 -6.15
C VAL A 117 25.94 7.76 -6.55
N SER A 118 24.72 8.07 -7.00
CA SER A 118 24.33 9.43 -7.36
C SER A 118 24.42 10.39 -6.17
N LEU A 119 23.85 9.99 -5.03
CA LEU A 119 23.85 10.76 -3.80
C LEU A 119 25.28 10.97 -3.28
N GLY A 120 26.10 9.92 -3.27
CA GLY A 120 27.51 10.00 -2.89
C GLY A 120 28.30 10.93 -3.81
N GLY A 121 28.03 10.87 -5.12
CA GLY A 121 28.59 11.80 -6.12
C GLY A 121 28.26 13.26 -5.77
N PHE A 122 27.00 13.59 -5.57
CA PHE A 122 26.58 14.96 -5.25
C PHE A 122 27.11 15.46 -3.89
N VAL A 123 27.11 14.61 -2.86
CA VAL A 123 27.69 14.96 -1.54
C VAL A 123 29.19 15.23 -1.68
N SER A 124 29.91 14.39 -2.43
CA SER A 124 31.34 14.60 -2.69
C SER A 124 31.59 15.90 -3.46
N THR A 125 30.76 16.22 -4.46
CA THR A 125 30.81 17.48 -5.20
C THR A 125 30.63 18.68 -4.27
N ALA A 126 29.63 18.66 -3.41
CA ALA A 126 29.38 19.74 -2.45
C ALA A 126 30.54 19.93 -1.48
N TYR A 127 31.16 18.84 -1.03
CA TYR A 127 32.34 18.88 -0.17
C TYR A 127 33.56 19.47 -0.89
N PHE A 128 33.86 19.00 -2.10
CA PHE A 128 35.02 19.48 -2.86
C PHE A 128 34.83 20.89 -3.41
N SER A 129 33.59 21.33 -3.67
CA SER A 129 33.29 22.72 -4.03
C SER A 129 33.56 23.66 -2.86
N ALA A 130 33.12 23.31 -1.65
CA ALA A 130 33.42 24.09 -0.44
C ALA A 130 34.93 24.19 -0.20
N LYS A 131 35.67 23.09 -0.36
CA LYS A 131 37.14 23.09 -0.27
C LYS A 131 37.81 23.96 -1.35
N ALA A 132 37.36 23.86 -2.61
CA ALA A 132 37.92 24.66 -3.70
C ALA A 132 37.69 26.17 -3.47
N ILE A 133 36.50 26.55 -3.00
CA ILE A 133 36.18 27.95 -2.64
C ILE A 133 37.10 28.44 -1.52
N LYS A 134 37.32 27.60 -0.48
CA LYS A 134 38.22 27.95 0.62
C LYS A 134 39.66 28.18 0.11
N VAL A 135 40.21 27.24 -0.65
CA VAL A 135 41.58 27.36 -1.20
C VAL A 135 41.69 28.60 -2.10
N ASN A 136 40.67 28.91 -2.90
CA ASN A 136 40.69 30.12 -3.72
C ASN A 136 40.76 31.40 -2.87
N LYS A 137 39.97 31.47 -1.79
CA LYS A 137 40.05 32.59 -0.83
C LYS A 137 41.41 32.67 -0.14
N ASP A 138 41.99 31.54 0.24
CA ASP A 138 43.30 31.48 0.87
C ASP A 138 44.39 31.98 -0.10
N VAL A 139 44.30 31.63 -1.38
CA VAL A 139 45.19 32.16 -2.45
C VAL A 139 45.02 33.67 -2.61
N ASP A 140 43.79 34.18 -2.63
CA ASP A 140 43.53 35.63 -2.76
C ASP A 140 44.13 36.40 -1.58
N LEU A 141 43.96 35.90 -0.35
CA LEU A 141 44.55 36.49 0.86
C LEU A 141 46.09 36.44 0.82
N PHE A 142 46.65 35.31 0.40
CA PHE A 142 48.10 35.14 0.29
C PHE A 142 48.73 36.09 -0.74
N ILE A 143 48.07 36.31 -1.88
CA ILE A 143 48.50 37.30 -2.89
C ILE A 143 48.43 38.72 -2.32
N GLN A 144 47.37 39.07 -1.58
CA GLN A 144 47.26 40.38 -0.94
C GLN A 144 48.37 40.62 0.08
N ASP A 145 48.74 39.61 0.86
CA ASP A 145 49.80 39.72 1.87
C ASP A 145 51.20 39.82 1.25
N TYR A 146 51.43 39.17 0.11
CA TYR A 146 52.66 39.34 -0.66
C TYR A 146 52.81 40.75 -1.19
N ASN A 147 51.75 41.32 -1.76
CA ASN A 147 51.77 42.69 -2.29
C ASN A 147 52.09 43.75 -1.21
N LYS A 148 51.94 43.41 0.07
CA LYS A 148 52.28 44.29 1.21
C LYS A 148 53.74 44.14 1.68
N LYS A 149 54.46 43.07 1.32
CA LYS A 149 55.83 42.79 1.80
C LYS A 149 56.87 43.35 0.81
N SER A 150 57.86 44.10 1.30
CA SER A 150 58.89 44.75 0.45
C SER A 150 60.16 43.91 0.20
N ASN A 151 60.19 42.64 0.65
CA ASN A 151 61.43 41.87 0.74
C ASN A 151 61.62 40.93 -0.48
N GLN A 152 62.58 41.23 -1.35
CA GLN A 152 62.86 40.48 -2.58
C GLN A 152 63.44 39.07 -2.35
N GLY A 153 64.04 38.79 -1.18
CA GLY A 153 64.61 37.47 -0.87
C GLY A 153 63.57 36.35 -0.64
N ALA A 154 62.31 36.71 -0.39
CA ALA A 154 61.25 35.74 -0.07
C ALA A 154 60.46 35.24 -1.31
N VAL A 155 60.78 35.73 -2.50
CA VAL A 155 60.00 35.51 -3.73
C VAL A 155 59.99 34.04 -4.16
N LEU A 156 61.10 33.31 -3.99
CA LEU A 156 61.18 31.89 -4.36
C LEU A 156 60.27 31.02 -3.49
N ASN A 157 60.33 31.19 -2.17
CA ASN A 157 59.46 30.47 -1.22
C ASN A 157 57.98 30.78 -1.48
N PHE A 158 57.66 32.05 -1.79
CA PHE A 158 56.31 32.46 -2.15
C PHE A 158 55.79 31.73 -3.40
N LYS A 159 56.64 31.59 -4.42
CA LYS A 159 56.29 30.91 -5.67
C LYS A 159 56.02 29.42 -5.43
N GLU A 160 56.81 28.76 -4.59
CA GLU A 160 56.60 27.35 -4.24
C GLU A 160 55.29 27.13 -3.50
N GLU A 161 54.98 27.98 -2.51
CA GLU A 161 53.74 27.88 -1.72
C GLU A 161 52.50 28.18 -2.58
N LEU A 162 52.58 29.17 -3.47
CA LEU A 162 51.52 29.46 -4.45
C LEU A 162 51.25 28.27 -5.37
N LEU A 163 52.31 27.61 -5.86
CA LEU A 163 52.19 26.41 -6.70
C LEU A 163 51.52 25.25 -5.95
N LEU A 164 51.85 25.04 -4.68
CA LEU A 164 51.19 24.02 -3.84
C LEU A 164 49.69 24.31 -3.66
N MET A 165 49.33 25.56 -3.38
CA MET A 165 47.93 25.97 -3.25
C MET A 165 47.17 25.84 -4.58
N GLN A 166 47.77 26.23 -5.69
CA GLN A 166 47.17 26.09 -7.02
C GLN A 166 46.98 24.62 -7.42
N ASN A 167 47.94 23.75 -7.08
CA ASN A 167 47.81 22.31 -7.27
C ASN A 167 46.67 21.72 -6.42
N SER A 168 46.56 22.14 -5.16
CA SER A 168 45.45 21.75 -4.28
C SER A 168 44.10 22.21 -4.82
N TYR A 169 43.99 23.45 -5.31
CA TYR A 169 42.80 23.98 -5.95
C TYR A 169 42.40 23.15 -7.18
N ASN A 170 43.36 22.90 -8.09
CA ASN A 170 43.14 22.12 -9.30
C ASN A 170 42.70 20.68 -8.99
N LEU A 171 43.28 20.05 -7.95
CA LEU A 171 42.87 18.72 -7.50
C LEU A 171 41.42 18.71 -6.99
N ASN A 172 41.04 19.68 -6.15
CA ASN A 172 39.67 19.79 -5.63
C ASN A 172 38.67 20.07 -6.76
N ARG A 173 39.04 20.91 -7.73
CA ARG A 173 38.23 21.17 -8.93
C ARG A 173 38.05 19.92 -9.80
N LYS A 174 39.10 19.13 -10.02
CA LYS A 174 38.99 17.82 -10.70
C LYS A 174 38.01 16.90 -9.98
N ARG A 175 38.14 16.76 -8.66
CA ARG A 175 37.26 15.92 -7.83
C ARG A 175 35.81 16.39 -7.83
N LEU A 176 35.58 17.71 -7.85
CA LEU A 176 34.24 18.30 -8.02
C LEU A 176 33.58 17.80 -9.32
N TYR A 177 34.27 17.91 -10.45
CA TYR A 177 33.74 17.46 -11.74
C TYR A 177 33.55 15.95 -11.79
N THR A 178 34.47 15.17 -11.21
CA THR A 178 34.29 13.72 -11.09
C THR A 178 33.04 13.38 -10.28
N GLY A 179 32.81 14.05 -9.15
CA GLY A 179 31.60 13.88 -8.34
C GLY A 179 30.32 14.21 -9.11
N LEU A 180 30.33 15.27 -9.93
CA LEU A 180 29.18 15.64 -10.77
C LEU A 180 28.89 14.60 -11.84
N ILE A 181 29.93 14.09 -12.51
CA ILE A 181 29.81 13.07 -13.55
C ILE A 181 29.27 11.77 -12.95
N VAL A 182 29.88 11.29 -11.86
CA VAL A 182 29.43 10.07 -11.17
C VAL A 182 28.00 10.25 -10.63
N GLY A 183 27.72 11.42 -10.04
CA GLY A 183 26.40 11.83 -9.57
C GLY A 183 25.34 11.74 -10.67
N GLY A 184 25.63 12.36 -11.81
CA GLY A 184 24.77 12.41 -12.99
C GLY A 184 24.56 11.04 -13.64
N ILE A 185 25.60 10.22 -13.78
CA ILE A 185 25.49 8.86 -14.31
C ILE A 185 24.58 8.00 -13.43
N GLY A 186 24.76 8.05 -12.10
CA GLY A 186 23.90 7.32 -11.16
C GLY A 186 22.43 7.72 -11.26
N ALA A 187 22.16 9.02 -11.38
CA ALA A 187 20.80 9.54 -11.57
C ALA A 187 20.20 9.08 -12.91
N GLY A 188 20.98 9.16 -13.99
CA GLY A 188 20.57 8.72 -15.33
C GLY A 188 20.22 7.22 -15.37
N ILE A 189 21.08 6.36 -14.83
CA ILE A 189 20.83 4.92 -14.71
C ILE A 189 19.57 4.65 -13.89
N SER A 190 19.37 5.37 -12.78
CA SER A 190 18.16 5.24 -11.95
C SER A 190 16.89 5.58 -12.73
N MET A 191 16.89 6.69 -13.47
CA MET A 191 15.73 7.12 -14.26
C MET A 191 15.41 6.16 -15.40
N VAL A 192 16.42 5.73 -16.16
CA VAL A 192 16.25 4.77 -17.25
C VAL A 192 15.81 3.41 -16.71
N GLY A 193 16.40 2.95 -15.61
CA GLY A 193 16.03 1.71 -14.92
C GLY A 193 14.57 1.73 -14.43
N LEU A 194 14.11 2.83 -13.84
CA LEU A 194 12.71 3.00 -13.44
C LEU A 194 11.77 2.97 -14.64
N ARG A 195 12.10 3.68 -15.73
CA ARG A 195 11.29 3.66 -16.96
C ARG A 195 11.21 2.25 -17.55
N TYR A 196 12.33 1.53 -17.61
CA TYR A 196 12.38 0.15 -18.09
C TYR A 196 11.53 -0.78 -17.22
N LEU A 197 11.65 -0.68 -15.89
CA LEU A 197 10.86 -1.49 -14.96
C LEU A 197 9.36 -1.19 -15.05
N ASN A 198 8.97 0.07 -15.17
CA ASN A 198 7.58 0.45 -15.34
C ASN A 198 7.00 -0.09 -16.66
N LYS A 199 7.80 -0.11 -17.75
CA LYS A 199 7.38 -0.67 -19.04
C LYS A 199 7.30 -2.20 -19.03
N LYS A 200 8.27 -2.87 -18.42
CA LYS A 200 8.35 -4.36 -18.40
C LYS A 200 7.44 -4.98 -17.35
N TYR A 201 7.18 -4.27 -16.25
CA TYR A 201 6.41 -4.73 -15.11
C TYR A 201 5.37 -3.67 -14.70
N PRO A 202 4.36 -3.41 -15.54
CA PRO A 202 3.32 -2.43 -15.24
C PRO A 202 2.64 -2.77 -13.91
N PHE A 203 2.25 -1.74 -13.17
CA PHE A 203 1.46 -1.93 -11.96
C PHE A 203 0.10 -2.50 -12.33
N LYS A 204 -0.14 -3.73 -11.90
CA LYS A 204 -1.49 -4.25 -11.82
C LYS A 204 -2.00 -3.88 -10.45
N ALA A 205 -3.09 -3.11 -10.39
CA ALA A 205 -3.79 -2.80 -9.15
C ALA A 205 -4.02 -4.10 -8.37
N LEU A 206 -3.95 -4.02 -7.05
CA LEU A 206 -3.91 -5.20 -6.21
C LEU A 206 -5.11 -6.09 -6.51
N PHE A 207 -6.34 -5.57 -6.55
CA PHE A 207 -7.51 -6.30 -7.03
C PHE A 207 -8.61 -5.33 -7.52
N GLU A 208 -9.06 -5.55 -8.75
CA GLU A 208 -10.44 -5.28 -9.21
C GLU A 208 -10.97 -6.68 -9.56
N GLU A 209 -11.37 -7.45 -8.55
CA GLU A 209 -12.22 -8.61 -8.79
C GLU A 209 -13.63 -8.15 -8.46
N ASP A 210 -14.47 -8.07 -9.49
CA ASP A 210 -15.88 -7.85 -9.29
C ASP A 210 -16.44 -9.00 -8.44
N SER A 211 -17.31 -8.65 -7.50
CA SER A 211 -17.98 -9.68 -6.73
C SER A 211 -18.77 -10.59 -7.67
N PRO A 212 -18.68 -11.92 -7.54
CA PRO A 212 -19.56 -12.83 -8.25
C PRO A 212 -21.02 -12.67 -7.83
N PHE A 213 -21.28 -11.90 -6.77
CA PHE A 213 -22.61 -11.55 -6.27
C PHE A 213 -23.00 -10.10 -6.59
N ALA A 214 -22.20 -9.35 -7.37
CA ALA A 214 -22.49 -7.96 -7.71
C ALA A 214 -23.91 -7.78 -8.30
N ASN A 215 -24.36 -8.73 -9.12
CA ASN A 215 -25.68 -8.70 -9.76
C ASN A 215 -26.81 -9.29 -8.90
N LYS A 216 -26.56 -9.63 -7.61
CA LYS A 216 -27.56 -10.25 -6.72
C LYS A 216 -28.17 -9.23 -5.75
N LEU A 217 -29.43 -9.46 -5.39
CA LEU A 217 -30.18 -8.60 -4.46
C LEU A 217 -29.50 -8.56 -3.08
N SER A 218 -29.10 -7.36 -2.65
CA SER A 218 -28.55 -7.10 -1.33
C SER A 218 -29.65 -6.57 -0.40
N ILE A 219 -29.83 -7.22 0.75
CA ILE A 219 -30.70 -6.71 1.82
C ILE A 219 -29.81 -6.34 2.99
N CYS A 220 -29.71 -5.04 3.28
CA CYS A 220 -28.99 -4.56 4.45
C CYS A 220 -29.98 -4.37 5.60
N TYR A 221 -29.87 -5.21 6.64
CA TYR A 221 -30.58 -5.00 7.90
C TYR A 221 -29.76 -4.05 8.78
N ASN A 222 -30.23 -2.81 8.93
CA ASN A 222 -29.75 -1.90 9.96
C ASN A 222 -30.73 -1.93 11.13
N ILE A 223 -30.23 -1.77 12.37
CA ILE A 223 -31.02 -1.83 13.61
C ILE A 223 -32.21 -0.86 13.59
N ASN A 224 -32.16 0.18 12.76
CA ASN A 224 -33.18 1.22 12.63
C ASN A 224 -33.90 1.28 11.26
N SER A 225 -33.49 0.49 10.24
CA SER A 225 -34.18 0.46 8.93
C SER A 225 -33.80 -0.75 8.08
N ILE A 226 -34.73 -1.20 7.24
CA ILE A 226 -34.46 -2.14 6.14
C ILE A 226 -34.14 -1.30 4.90
N ASN A 227 -32.88 -1.33 4.45
CA ASN A 227 -32.49 -0.70 3.20
C ASN A 227 -32.32 -1.79 2.14
N ILE A 228 -33.15 -1.73 1.10
CA ILE A 228 -33.01 -2.54 -0.11
C ILE A 228 -32.22 -1.70 -1.10
N SER A 229 -31.00 -2.12 -1.41
CA SER A 229 -30.15 -1.47 -2.42
C SER A 229 -29.96 -2.39 -3.62
N PHE A 230 -30.24 -1.83 -4.80
CA PHE A 230 -29.80 -2.39 -6.07
C PHE A 230 -28.40 -1.85 -6.35
N ASN A 231 -27.41 -2.73 -6.39
CA ASN A 231 -26.15 -2.39 -7.04
C ASN A 231 -26.34 -2.74 -8.52
N LEU A 232 -26.57 -1.71 -9.34
CA LEU A 232 -26.49 -1.78 -10.80
C LEU A 232 -25.04 -1.57 -11.24
#